data_AF-A0A850AEP3-F1
#
_entry.id   AF-A0A850AEP3-F1
#
_cell.length_a   1.000
_cell.length_b   1.000
_cell.length_c   1.000
_cell.angle_alpha   90.00
_cell.angle_beta   90.00
_cell.angle_gamma   90.00
#
_symmetry.space_group_name_H-M   'P 1'
#
loop_
_entity.id
_entity.type
_entity.pdbx_description
1 polymer ?
#
loop_
_entity_poly.entity_id
_entity_poly.type
_entity_poly.pdbx_seq_one_letter_code
_entity_poly.pdbx_strand_id
1 'polypeptide(L)'
;MLGQNQSNTKPKFVFLGVAGIILVFGLLTLFNSLPSQANPVIEQQPVVTGGVQYPQSPTEMRPVQAKTENGKILLPLETVLEKKFVAFDYQSPRGVIPLLAYVSPGGKVVTAVSMCEPCNSTRFHIRSDELICNSCGTTWELANLSGVSGACQKYPPDPLPSTITGNEIQIDEAIVASWTPRK
;
A
#
# COMPACT_ATOMS: atom_id res chain seq x y z
N MET A 1 17.09 -77.62 -12.40
CA MET A 1 16.10 -76.84 -11.61
C MET A 1 16.69 -75.45 -11.46
N LEU A 2 16.38 -74.54 -12.39
CA LEU A 2 15.36 -73.46 -12.27
C LEU A 2 15.60 -72.53 -11.07
N GLY A 3 15.83 -71.24 -11.35
CA GLY A 3 15.77 -70.17 -10.34
C GLY A 3 16.52 -68.89 -10.71
N GLN A 4 16.16 -68.21 -11.80
CA GLN A 4 16.52 -66.81 -12.00
C GLN A 4 15.59 -65.87 -11.20
N ASN A 5 16.12 -64.67 -10.96
CA ASN A 5 15.44 -63.36 -11.08
C ASN A 5 15.08 -62.64 -9.76
N GLN A 6 16.00 -61.79 -9.29
CA GLN A 6 15.66 -60.61 -8.49
C GLN A 6 15.84 -59.35 -9.34
N SER A 7 14.74 -58.80 -9.86
CA SER A 7 14.72 -57.47 -10.46
C SER A 7 14.15 -56.46 -9.46
N ASN A 8 15.03 -55.81 -8.71
CA ASN A 8 14.68 -54.72 -7.81
C ASN A 8 14.60 -53.40 -8.59
N THR A 9 13.51 -53.19 -9.33
CA THR A 9 13.26 -52.01 -10.16
C THR A 9 12.46 -50.94 -9.42
N LYS A 10 12.99 -50.35 -8.33
CA LYS A 10 12.41 -49.13 -7.74
C LYS A 10 13.39 -48.04 -7.25
N PRO A 11 14.39 -47.59 -8.03
CA PRO A 11 15.09 -46.35 -7.71
C PRO A 11 14.54 -45.10 -8.43
N LYS A 12 13.89 -45.23 -9.61
CA LYS A 12 13.53 -44.06 -10.43
C LYS A 12 12.27 -43.29 -9.98
N PHE A 13 11.29 -43.98 -9.39
CA PHE A 13 10.03 -43.35 -8.94
C PHE A 13 10.20 -42.48 -7.69
N VAL A 14 11.13 -42.83 -6.79
CA VAL A 14 11.41 -42.05 -5.58
C VAL A 14 12.10 -40.73 -5.94
N PHE A 15 13.07 -40.75 -6.86
CA PHE A 15 13.74 -39.53 -7.34
C PHE A 15 12.79 -38.58 -8.07
N LEU A 16 11.87 -39.10 -8.90
CA LEU A 16 10.85 -38.29 -9.57
C LEU A 16 9.88 -37.63 -8.58
N GLY A 17 9.49 -38.35 -7.52
CA GLY A 17 8.64 -37.79 -6.46
C GLY A 17 9.33 -36.67 -5.67
N VAL A 18 10.59 -36.86 -5.28
CA VAL A 18 11.37 -35.84 -4.56
C VAL A 18 11.64 -34.61 -5.43
N ALA A 19 11.99 -34.81 -6.70
CA ALA A 19 12.18 -33.70 -7.64
C ALA A 19 10.88 -32.90 -7.83
N GLY A 20 9.72 -33.56 -7.93
CA GLY A 20 8.42 -32.90 -8.00
C GLY A 20 8.11 -32.06 -6.76
N ILE A 21 8.41 -32.56 -5.56
CA ILE A 21 8.21 -31.82 -4.30
C ILE A 21 9.11 -30.58 -4.24
N ILE A 22 10.39 -30.69 -4.63
CA ILE A 22 11.31 -29.55 -4.65
C ILE A 22 10.86 -28.49 -5.66
N LEU A 23 10.34 -28.91 -6.82
CA LEU A 23 9.86 -28.00 -7.86
C LEU A 23 8.60 -27.25 -7.41
N VAL A 24 7.66 -27.95 -6.76
CA VAL A 24 6.46 -27.34 -6.17
C VAL A 24 6.83 -26.40 -5.03
N PHE A 25 7.72 -26.80 -4.14
CA PHE A 25 8.18 -25.93 -3.04
C PHE A 25 8.93 -24.70 -3.57
N GLY A 26 9.80 -24.88 -4.56
CA GLY A 26 10.49 -23.79 -5.27
C GLY A 26 9.51 -22.83 -5.92
N LEU A 27 8.50 -23.33 -6.64
CA LEU A 27 7.43 -22.52 -7.23
C LEU A 27 6.61 -21.79 -6.16
N LEU A 28 6.28 -22.43 -5.04
CA LEU A 28 5.57 -21.79 -3.93
C LEU A 28 6.40 -20.66 -3.32
N THR A 29 7.70 -20.88 -3.09
CA THR A 29 8.59 -19.83 -2.58
C THR A 29 8.76 -18.67 -3.57
N LEU A 30 8.82 -18.95 -4.88
CA LEU A 30 8.88 -17.94 -5.94
C LEU A 30 7.58 -17.14 -6.05
N PHE A 31 6.41 -17.79 -5.99
CA PHE A 31 5.12 -17.10 -6.01
C PHE A 31 4.94 -16.20 -4.79
N ASN A 32 5.42 -16.63 -3.62
CA ASN A 32 5.38 -15.83 -2.40
C ASN A 32 6.42 -14.68 -2.37
N SER A 33 7.37 -14.67 -3.29
CA SER A 33 8.37 -13.61 -3.45
C SER A 33 8.16 -12.74 -4.69
N LEU A 34 7.04 -12.93 -5.41
CA LEU A 34 6.62 -11.96 -6.41
C LEU A 34 6.27 -10.65 -5.70
N PRO A 35 6.86 -9.51 -6.10
CA PRO A 35 6.55 -8.22 -5.50
C PRO A 35 5.05 -7.99 -5.60
N SER A 36 4.45 -7.67 -4.46
CA SER A 36 3.05 -7.28 -4.36
C SER A 36 2.73 -6.27 -5.48
N GLN A 37 1.68 -6.56 -6.26
CA GLN A 37 1.31 -5.83 -7.48
C GLN A 37 1.47 -4.31 -7.27
N ALA A 38 2.47 -3.73 -7.92
CA ALA A 38 2.85 -2.36 -7.70
C ALA A 38 1.68 -1.43 -8.10
N ASN A 39 1.25 -0.55 -7.19
CA ASN A 39 0.20 0.40 -7.50
C ASN A 39 0.76 1.48 -8.43
N PRO A 40 0.24 1.64 -9.66
CA PRO A 40 0.86 2.48 -10.68
C PRO A 40 0.91 3.97 -10.29
N VAL A 41 -0.07 4.45 -9.50
CA VAL A 41 -0.08 5.83 -9.02
C VAL A 41 1.03 6.01 -8.00
N ILE A 42 1.18 5.09 -7.04
CA ILE A 42 2.24 5.13 -6.02
C ILE A 42 3.62 4.96 -6.65
N GLU A 43 3.72 4.14 -7.72
CA GLU A 43 4.99 3.96 -8.41
C GLU A 43 5.54 5.24 -9.02
N GLN A 44 4.65 6.11 -9.51
CA GLN A 44 5.00 7.39 -10.13
C GLN A 44 5.16 8.53 -9.11
N GLN A 45 4.94 8.28 -7.81
CA GLN A 45 5.08 9.32 -6.80
C GLN A 45 6.55 9.74 -6.60
N PRO A 46 6.78 11.01 -6.22
CA PRO A 46 8.11 11.54 -6.00
C PRO A 46 8.77 10.92 -4.77
N VAL A 47 10.04 10.54 -4.91
CA VAL A 47 10.91 10.16 -3.80
C VAL A 47 11.49 11.43 -3.17
N VAL A 48 11.28 11.62 -1.88
CA VAL A 48 11.68 12.85 -1.15
C VAL A 48 12.73 12.61 -0.07
N THR A 49 13.01 11.35 0.26
CA THR A 49 13.99 10.95 1.28
C THR A 49 14.47 9.52 1.05
N GLY A 50 15.48 9.06 1.79
CA GLY A 50 16.02 7.70 1.71
C GLY A 50 15.13 6.61 2.33
N GLY A 51 13.90 6.95 2.71
CA GLY A 51 12.95 6.05 3.38
C GLY A 51 12.57 6.48 4.80
N VAL A 52 11.45 5.96 5.29
CA VAL A 52 10.98 6.16 6.66
C VAL A 52 10.66 4.81 7.30
N GLN A 53 11.16 4.58 8.50
CA GLN A 53 10.82 3.42 9.32
C GLN A 53 9.80 3.85 10.37
N TYR A 54 8.64 3.21 10.38
CA TYR A 54 7.64 3.44 11.42
C TYR A 54 7.82 2.44 12.57
N PRO A 55 7.52 2.86 13.82
CA PRO A 55 7.62 1.98 14.96
C PRO A 55 6.52 0.91 14.97
N GLN A 56 6.68 -0.10 15.84
CA GLN A 56 5.65 -1.09 16.15
C GLN A 56 4.50 -0.52 17.00
N SER A 57 4.69 0.67 17.59
CA SER A 57 3.60 1.42 18.20
C SER A 57 2.80 2.17 17.13
N PRO A 58 1.47 2.38 17.31
CA PRO A 58 0.66 3.15 16.38
C PRO A 58 1.21 4.56 16.14
N THR A 59 1.41 4.90 14.87
CA THR A 59 1.65 6.27 14.41
C THR A 59 0.33 6.84 13.91
N GLU A 60 -0.28 7.71 14.71
CA GLU A 60 -1.59 8.31 14.42
C GLU A 60 -1.51 9.42 13.37
N MET A 61 -2.56 9.53 12.56
CA MET A 61 -2.74 10.65 11.62
C MET A 61 -2.80 11.99 12.36
N ARG A 62 -1.97 12.94 11.92
CA ARG A 62 -1.98 14.31 12.45
C ARG A 62 -2.78 15.24 11.56
N PRO A 63 -3.80 15.96 12.07
CA PRO A 63 -4.53 16.92 11.27
C PRO A 63 -3.63 18.10 10.90
N VAL A 64 -3.70 18.52 9.64
CA VAL A 64 -3.00 19.68 9.09
C VAL A 64 -3.93 20.43 8.14
N GLN A 65 -3.57 21.66 7.81
CA GLN A 65 -4.29 22.45 6.82
C GLN A 65 -3.52 22.42 5.50
N ALA A 66 -4.25 22.16 4.41
CA ALA A 66 -3.75 22.35 3.06
C ALA A 66 -4.36 23.64 2.47
N LYS A 67 -3.62 24.30 1.59
CA LYS A 67 -4.11 25.47 0.85
C LYS A 67 -4.63 25.01 -0.51
N THR A 68 -5.70 25.61 -1.01
CA THR A 68 -6.12 25.42 -2.41
C THR A 68 -5.84 26.70 -3.18
N GLU A 69 -5.09 26.60 -4.27
CA GLU A 69 -4.72 27.74 -5.11
C GLU A 69 -4.45 27.27 -6.53
N ASN A 70 -4.92 28.03 -7.54
CA ASN A 70 -4.68 27.75 -8.96
C ASN A 70 -5.03 26.31 -9.41
N GLY A 71 -6.13 25.74 -8.88
CA GLY A 71 -6.55 24.38 -9.24
C GLY A 71 -5.69 23.28 -8.62
N LYS A 72 -4.90 23.58 -7.58
CA LYS A 72 -4.05 22.63 -6.86
C LYS A 72 -4.35 22.68 -5.38
N ILE A 73 -4.29 21.51 -4.75
CA ILE A 73 -4.24 21.36 -3.30
C ILE A 73 -2.76 21.29 -2.92
N LEU A 74 -2.33 22.24 -2.09
CA LEU A 74 -0.96 22.50 -1.70
C LEU A 74 -0.76 22.10 -0.24
N LEU A 75 0.18 21.20 0.00
CA LEU A 75 0.56 20.73 1.33
C LEU A 75 2.07 20.90 1.52
N PRO A 76 2.54 21.57 2.59
CA PRO A 76 3.97 21.71 2.83
C PRO A 76 4.65 20.35 3.00
N LEU A 77 5.67 20.08 2.18
CA LEU A 77 6.42 18.82 2.22
C LEU A 77 7.06 18.62 3.60
N GLU A 78 7.66 19.66 4.15
CA GLU A 78 8.23 19.65 5.51
C GLU A 78 7.23 19.19 6.58
N THR A 79 5.96 19.58 6.46
CA THR A 79 4.92 19.19 7.40
C THR A 79 4.67 17.68 7.36
N VAL A 80 4.69 17.08 6.16
CA VAL A 80 4.58 15.63 5.99
C VAL A 80 5.85 14.93 6.47
N LEU A 81 7.03 15.48 6.19
CA LEU A 81 8.30 14.90 6.64
C LEU A 81 8.46 14.95 8.16
N GLU A 82 7.97 15.98 8.83
CA GLU A 82 8.02 16.12 10.29
C GLU A 82 6.99 15.19 10.95
N LYS A 83 5.72 15.28 10.53
CA LYS A 83 4.62 14.56 11.18
C LYS A 83 4.50 13.10 10.73
N LYS A 84 5.19 12.73 9.65
CA LYS A 84 5.22 11.41 8.98
C LYS A 84 3.91 10.93 8.38
N PHE A 85 2.78 11.21 9.04
CA PHE A 85 1.46 10.82 8.61
C PHE A 85 0.44 11.90 8.94
N VAL A 86 -0.19 12.48 7.92
CA VAL A 86 -1.11 13.62 8.09
C VAL A 86 -2.48 13.37 7.47
N ALA A 87 -3.47 14.04 8.06
CA ALA A 87 -4.86 14.13 7.59
C ALA A 87 -5.16 15.58 7.20
N PHE A 88 -5.86 15.80 6.11
CA PHE A 88 -6.35 17.11 5.71
C PHE A 88 -7.61 16.97 4.87
N ASP A 89 -8.42 18.01 4.81
CA ASP A 89 -9.69 17.98 4.11
C ASP A 89 -9.64 18.87 2.87
N TYR A 90 -10.23 18.39 1.78
CA TYR A 90 -10.54 19.21 0.61
C TYR A 90 -12.03 19.57 0.60
N GLN A 91 -12.31 20.87 0.50
CA GLN A 91 -13.67 21.41 0.44
C GLN A 91 -14.12 21.49 -1.01
N SER A 92 -14.98 20.55 -1.44
CA SER A 92 -15.61 20.60 -2.75
C SER A 92 -17.03 21.16 -2.67
N PRO A 93 -17.62 21.66 -3.77
CA PRO A 93 -19.03 22.01 -3.82
C PRO A 93 -19.98 20.85 -3.48
N ARG A 94 -19.51 19.60 -3.58
CA ARG A 94 -20.29 18.37 -3.31
C ARG A 94 -20.11 17.86 -1.87
N GLY A 95 -19.29 18.52 -1.06
CA GLY A 95 -18.98 18.14 0.30
C GLY A 95 -17.47 18.00 0.56
N VAL A 96 -17.16 17.53 1.77
CA VAL A 96 -15.78 17.35 2.24
C VAL A 96 -15.21 16.02 1.72
N ILE A 97 -14.02 16.08 1.11
CA ILE A 97 -13.26 14.89 0.71
C ILE A 97 -12.06 14.77 1.66
N PRO A 98 -12.01 13.74 2.52
CA PRO A 98 -10.91 13.54 3.44
C PRO A 98 -9.69 13.02 2.67
N LEU A 99 -8.53 13.60 2.94
CA LEU A 99 -7.27 13.26 2.31
C LEU A 99 -6.23 12.88 3.36
N LEU A 100 -5.26 12.08 2.92
CA LEU A 100 -4.10 11.73 3.72
C LEU A 100 -2.81 11.90 2.92
N ALA A 101 -1.71 12.09 3.64
CA ALA A 101 -0.37 11.99 3.07
C ALA A 101 0.61 11.35 4.07
N TYR A 102 1.49 10.48 3.58
CA TYR A 102 2.57 9.90 4.37
C TYR A 102 3.81 9.66 3.51
N VAL A 103 4.93 9.33 4.16
CA VAL A 103 6.15 8.88 3.48
C VAL A 103 6.25 7.37 3.53
N SER A 104 6.30 6.69 2.38
CA SER A 104 6.43 5.25 2.32
C SER A 104 7.82 4.78 2.81
N PRO A 105 8.00 3.48 3.13
CA PRO A 105 9.31 2.93 3.47
C PRO A 105 10.38 3.19 2.40
N GLY A 106 9.99 3.23 1.12
CA GLY A 106 10.86 3.58 -0.01
C GLY A 106 11.10 5.08 -0.20
N GLY A 107 10.59 5.93 0.69
CA GLY A 107 10.84 7.37 0.68
C GLY A 107 9.94 8.17 -0.27
N LYS A 108 8.91 7.54 -0.83
CA LYS A 108 7.93 8.21 -1.70
C LYS A 108 6.89 8.96 -0.87
N VAL A 109 6.44 10.13 -1.31
CA VAL A 109 5.25 10.78 -0.75
C VAL A 109 4.02 10.09 -1.33
N VAL A 110 3.23 9.44 -0.48
CA VAL A 110 1.95 8.85 -0.88
C VAL A 110 0.84 9.80 -0.46
N THR A 111 0.04 10.24 -1.43
CA THR A 111 -1.20 10.98 -1.22
C THR A 111 -2.39 10.14 -1.63
N ALA A 112 -3.49 10.18 -0.88
CA ALA A 112 -4.67 9.38 -1.18
C ALA A 112 -5.94 10.03 -0.61
N VAL A 113 -7.10 9.63 -1.16
CA VAL A 113 -8.39 9.85 -0.49
C VAL A 113 -8.43 8.97 0.76
N SER A 114 -8.53 9.62 1.92
CA SER A 114 -8.54 8.98 3.23
C SER A 114 -9.91 8.40 3.52
N MET A 115 -10.27 7.33 2.82
CA MET A 115 -11.55 6.64 2.99
C MET A 115 -11.38 5.13 2.86
N CYS A 116 -11.79 4.38 3.90
CA CYS A 116 -12.02 2.95 3.82
C CYS A 116 -13.49 2.73 3.45
N GLU A 117 -13.76 2.68 2.16
CA GLU A 117 -15.10 2.81 1.58
C GLU A 117 -16.15 1.87 2.19
N PRO A 118 -15.88 0.57 2.45
CA PRO A 118 -16.93 -0.32 2.98
C PRO A 118 -17.36 -0.01 4.42
N CYS A 119 -16.51 0.67 5.21
CA CYS A 119 -16.80 1.00 6.61
C CYS A 119 -16.84 2.50 6.89
N ASN A 120 -16.70 3.35 5.87
CA ASN A 120 -16.70 4.81 5.94
C ASN A 120 -15.68 5.41 6.93
N SER A 121 -14.60 4.68 7.25
CA SER A 121 -13.55 5.24 8.09
C SER A 121 -12.71 6.23 7.32
N THR A 122 -12.48 7.42 7.89
CA THR A 122 -11.61 8.45 7.32
C THR A 122 -10.28 8.59 8.04
N ARG A 123 -10.03 7.69 9.01
CA ARG A 123 -8.88 7.72 9.90
C ARG A 123 -8.19 6.36 9.93
N PHE A 124 -6.88 6.44 9.96
CA PHE A 124 -5.98 5.30 9.93
C PHE A 124 -4.83 5.56 10.89
N HIS A 125 -4.10 4.50 11.21
CA HIS A 125 -2.80 4.60 11.84
C HIS A 125 -1.80 3.74 11.10
N ILE A 126 -0.52 4.05 11.25
CA ILE A 126 0.57 3.26 10.70
C ILE A 126 1.20 2.44 11.81
N ARG A 127 1.53 1.18 11.51
CA ARG A 127 2.36 0.33 12.36
C ARG A 127 3.32 -0.43 11.47
N SER A 128 4.63 -0.30 11.72
CA SER A 128 5.64 -0.96 10.89
C SER A 128 5.53 -0.55 9.41
N ASP A 129 5.17 -1.50 8.56
CA ASP A 129 5.00 -1.45 7.12
C ASP A 129 3.52 -1.46 6.72
N GLU A 130 2.60 -1.40 7.69
CA GLU A 130 1.16 -1.48 7.46
C GLU A 130 0.42 -0.16 7.75
N LEU A 131 -0.51 0.17 6.88
CA LEU A 131 -1.58 1.13 7.10
C LEU A 131 -2.81 0.40 7.62
N ILE A 132 -3.39 0.86 8.73
CA ILE A 132 -4.46 0.15 9.45
C ILE A 132 -5.68 1.06 9.58
N CYS A 133 -6.85 0.57 9.17
CA CYS A 133 -8.12 1.27 9.32
C CYS A 133 -8.54 1.34 10.80
N ASN A 134 -8.85 2.53 11.31
CA ASN A 134 -9.23 2.71 12.71
C ASN A 134 -10.63 2.16 13.04
N SER A 135 -11.49 1.93 12.03
CA SER A 135 -12.84 1.41 12.25
C SER A 135 -12.92 -0.12 12.18
N CYS A 136 -12.27 -0.75 11.21
CA CYS A 136 -12.45 -2.18 10.94
C CYS A 136 -11.17 -3.01 11.04
N GLY A 137 -10.02 -2.37 11.28
CA GLY A 137 -8.73 -3.04 11.42
C GLY A 137 -8.20 -3.68 10.13
N THR A 138 -8.81 -3.41 8.97
CA THR A 138 -8.24 -3.85 7.68
C THR A 138 -6.87 -3.18 7.49
N THR A 139 -5.94 -3.95 6.94
CA THR A 139 -4.52 -3.57 6.81
C THR A 139 -4.07 -3.62 5.35
N TRP A 140 -3.16 -2.71 5.00
CA TRP A 140 -2.55 -2.62 3.68
C TRP A 140 -1.06 -2.29 3.78
N GLU A 141 -0.27 -2.78 2.84
CA GLU A 141 1.15 -2.45 2.70
C GLU A 141 1.37 -0.96 2.45
N LEU A 142 2.26 -0.29 3.19
CA LEU A 142 2.58 1.13 2.97
C LEU A 142 3.30 1.40 1.65
N ALA A 143 3.96 0.39 1.08
CA ALA A 143 4.72 0.57 -0.14
C ALA A 143 3.82 0.76 -1.37
N ASN A 144 2.64 0.13 -1.39
CA ASN A 144 1.78 0.06 -2.58
C ASN A 144 0.27 -0.05 -2.29
N LEU A 145 -0.14 -0.03 -1.02
CA LEU A 145 -1.51 -0.22 -0.55
C LEU A 145 -2.17 -1.54 -0.98
N SER A 146 -1.39 -2.60 -1.20
CA SER A 146 -1.96 -3.93 -1.37
C SER A 146 -2.57 -4.44 -0.08
N GLY A 147 -3.74 -5.06 -0.15
CA GLY A 147 -4.40 -5.65 1.02
C GLY A 147 -3.57 -6.74 1.67
N VAL A 148 -3.44 -6.68 3.00
CA VAL A 148 -2.73 -7.67 3.83
C VAL A 148 -3.74 -8.52 4.60
N SER A 149 -4.64 -7.89 5.35
CA SER A 149 -5.68 -8.60 6.11
C SER A 149 -6.95 -7.76 6.30
N GLY A 150 -8.07 -8.41 6.65
CA GLY A 150 -9.37 -7.77 6.92
C GLY A 150 -10.37 -7.80 5.76
N ALA A 151 -11.60 -7.35 6.01
CA ALA A 151 -12.69 -7.46 5.04
C ALA A 151 -12.62 -6.40 3.91
N CYS A 152 -11.93 -5.28 4.14
CA CYS A 152 -11.91 -4.14 3.21
C CYS A 152 -10.67 -4.13 2.30
N GLN A 153 -9.92 -5.23 2.18
CA GLN A 153 -8.61 -5.28 1.51
C GLN A 153 -8.60 -4.73 0.08
N LYS A 154 -9.72 -4.87 -0.65
CA LYS A 154 -9.89 -4.35 -2.02
C LYS A 154 -10.15 -2.84 -2.10
N TYR A 155 -10.33 -2.20 -0.96
CA TYR A 155 -10.69 -0.79 -0.82
C TYR A 155 -9.68 -0.04 0.09
N PRO A 156 -8.37 -0.07 -0.24
CA PRO A 156 -7.41 0.82 0.42
C PRO A 156 -7.79 2.29 0.20
N PRO A 157 -7.26 3.24 0.99
CA PRO A 157 -7.26 4.65 0.61
C PRO A 157 -6.82 4.82 -0.84
N ASP A 158 -7.58 5.60 -1.62
CA ASP A 158 -7.44 5.64 -3.07
C ASP A 158 -6.30 6.60 -3.49
N PRO A 159 -5.18 6.12 -4.05
CA PRO A 159 -4.03 6.98 -4.32
C PRO A 159 -4.33 8.08 -5.33
N LEU A 160 -3.86 9.28 -5.03
CA LEU A 160 -3.98 10.46 -5.86
C LEU A 160 -2.60 10.80 -6.41
N PRO A 161 -2.42 11.03 -7.72
CA PRO A 161 -1.16 11.53 -8.27
C PRO A 161 -0.78 12.85 -7.61
N SER A 162 0.48 12.99 -7.22
CA SER A 162 1.03 14.25 -6.71
C SER A 162 2.39 14.56 -7.32
N THR A 163 2.80 15.82 -7.24
CA THR A 163 4.11 16.31 -7.66
C THR A 163 4.73 17.14 -6.55
N ILE A 164 6.06 17.29 -6.55
CA ILE A 164 6.75 18.23 -5.68
C ILE A 164 7.19 19.44 -6.51
N THR A 165 6.81 20.64 -6.08
CA THR A 165 7.33 21.89 -6.62
C THR A 165 7.87 22.72 -5.46
N GLY A 166 9.19 22.91 -5.41
CA GLY A 166 9.83 23.55 -4.25
C GLY A 166 9.60 22.75 -2.96
N ASN A 167 8.95 23.36 -1.97
CA ASN A 167 8.60 22.73 -0.69
C ASN A 167 7.12 22.30 -0.61
N GLU A 168 6.43 22.19 -1.75
CA GLU A 168 4.99 21.88 -1.79
C GLU A 168 4.73 20.55 -2.47
N ILE A 169 3.93 19.73 -1.82
CA ILE A 169 3.22 18.62 -2.44
C ILE A 169 1.98 19.21 -3.11
N GLN A 170 1.84 18.97 -4.41
CA GLN A 170 0.73 19.48 -5.20
C GLN A 170 -0.12 18.32 -5.75
N ILE A 171 -1.40 18.33 -5.42
CA ILE A 171 -2.41 17.40 -5.93
C ILE A 171 -3.34 18.19 -6.85
N ASP A 172 -3.71 17.61 -8.00
CA ASP A 172 -4.67 18.24 -8.90
C ASP A 172 -6.07 18.28 -8.29
N GLU A 173 -6.63 19.48 -8.15
CA GLU A 173 -7.94 19.68 -7.54
C GLU A 173 -9.04 18.99 -8.36
N ALA A 174 -8.96 18.99 -9.69
CA ALA A 174 -10.00 18.40 -10.53
C ALA A 174 -10.09 16.89 -10.34
N ILE A 175 -8.95 16.22 -10.13
CA ILE A 175 -8.91 14.78 -9.84
C ILE A 175 -9.65 14.50 -8.53
N VAL A 176 -9.31 15.23 -7.46
CA VAL A 176 -9.95 15.07 -6.14
C VAL A 176 -11.44 15.42 -6.21
N ALA A 177 -11.78 16.56 -6.81
CA ALA A 177 -13.15 17.04 -6.92
C ALA A 177 -14.04 16.12 -7.75
N SER A 178 -13.48 15.32 -8.67
CA SER A 178 -14.20 14.33 -9.48
C SER A 178 -14.33 12.95 -8.81
N TRP A 179 -13.59 12.71 -7.73
CA TRP A 179 -13.56 11.41 -7.05
C TRP A 179 -14.94 10.95 -6.58
N THR A 180 -15.17 9.65 -6.65
CA THR A 180 -16.35 8.96 -6.10
C THR A 180 -15.92 7.62 -5.53
N PRO A 181 -16.52 7.16 -4.41
CA PRO A 181 -16.24 5.83 -3.87
C PRO A 181 -16.40 4.73 -4.92
N ARG A 182 -15.54 3.71 -4.87
CA ARG A 182 -15.64 2.53 -5.73
C ARG A 182 -16.83 1.69 -5.23
N LYS A 183 -17.65 1.22 -6.17
CA LYS A 183 -18.82 0.40 -5.87
C LYS A 183 -18.43 -1.07 -5.67
#